data_AF-A0A929P9X0-F1
#
_entry.id   AF-A0A929P9X0-F1
#
_cell.length_a   1.000
_cell.length_b   1.000
_cell.length_c   1.000
_cell.angle_alpha   90.00
_cell.angle_beta   90.00
_cell.angle_gamma   90.00
#
_symmetry.space_group_name_H-M   'P 1'
#
loop_
_entity.id
_entity.type
_entity.pdbx_description
1 polymer ?
#
loop_
_entity_poly.entity_id
_entity_poly.type
_entity_poly.pdbx_seq_one_letter_code
_entity_poly.pdbx_strand_id
1 'polypeptide(L)'
;MKRLDSELKRDGHGGIKAIGVLGIDVYDKLLVLQALRPRFPGVVFFTTDLDASLLHPKEFEWTHNLVIASNFGLELHPDLQEQVLPFRDTYQTSFFFSTLIALSNREDCLGQEFFDVCLKQPRIYEVGRSGAFDISIRKEGGEDKRCLECLPVSGLTSIHPQQAFPNPYKMVPIGLVAVLFLCLYSQSYKGIPWPHLALMAFTVLGAVVFAVIIFNQLDGGEPVALFEGVSLWPTEFLRFLAGVLALWFLFRGCRNLRDGNKEVDDYLGGVNTRKCKVESGINAAELWESYRKESAPKRRFLRRVIPLAIVHFGLCALIIYTFGPPVAPYRGLMSFIVDMAVLLMLAVPSLIVLIFLVLDATKLSVRFIRDLSEEKVVWPKYIVDKFVGKLKMDARYLNEWISIQVIARHTEAVGNLIYYPFVVIILMLISRSSYFDTWHLPLGLFVVIMLALAYSIYCAIILRRSAEQARQKAIERLQIHQIYAKGQKETGENVSEGRKEERTDESEQIALLINSIHTIRRGAFASFSHQPFVRALALFFGSGGSILLLEYLR
;
A
#
# COMPACT_ATOMS: atom_id res chain seq x y z
N MET A 1 -31.05 -20.66 11.35
CA MET A 1 -29.68 -20.51 10.78
C MET A 1 -28.66 -19.95 11.77
N LYS A 2 -28.83 -18.76 12.38
CA LYS A 2 -27.79 -18.21 13.31
C LYS A 2 -27.43 -19.13 14.47
N ARG A 3 -28.43 -19.77 15.09
CA ARG A 3 -28.20 -20.76 16.15
C ARG A 3 -27.34 -21.94 15.67
N LEU A 4 -27.67 -22.49 14.50
CA LEU A 4 -26.90 -23.57 13.87
C LEU A 4 -25.47 -23.14 13.54
N ASP A 5 -25.27 -21.93 13.03
CA ASP A 5 -23.93 -21.39 12.77
C ASP A 5 -23.10 -21.27 14.06
N SER A 6 -23.71 -20.78 15.15
CA SER A 6 -23.05 -20.73 16.47
C SER A 6 -22.72 -22.11 17.03
N GLU A 7 -23.62 -23.09 16.86
CA GLU A 7 -23.40 -24.49 17.27
C GLU A 7 -22.24 -25.11 16.47
N LEU A 8 -22.24 -24.98 15.14
CA LEU A 8 -21.14 -25.46 14.29
C LEU A 8 -19.79 -24.80 14.62
N LYS A 9 -19.78 -23.51 14.97
CA LYS A 9 -18.56 -22.82 15.42
C LYS A 9 -18.08 -23.36 16.76
N ARG A 10 -18.98 -23.60 17.71
CA ARG A 10 -18.65 -24.16 19.03
C ARG A 10 -18.10 -25.57 18.94
N ASP A 11 -18.65 -26.37 18.03
CA ASP A 11 -18.27 -27.77 17.84
C ASP A 11 -17.00 -27.93 16.96
N GLY A 12 -16.35 -26.82 16.59
CA GLY A 12 -15.08 -26.82 15.86
C GLY A 12 -15.19 -27.00 14.34
N HIS A 13 -16.40 -26.98 13.77
CA HIS A 13 -16.66 -27.18 12.34
C HIS A 13 -16.54 -25.89 11.49
N GLY A 14 -16.24 -24.75 12.11
CA GLY A 14 -15.94 -23.49 11.40
C GLY A 14 -17.16 -22.70 10.90
N GLY A 15 -18.38 -23.09 11.28
CA GLY A 15 -19.63 -22.41 10.90
C GLY A 15 -20.18 -22.80 9.53
N ILE A 16 -21.24 -22.09 9.10
CA ILE A 16 -21.86 -22.29 7.79
C ILE A 16 -20.94 -21.70 6.70
N LYS A 17 -20.60 -22.50 5.68
CA LYS A 17 -19.72 -22.08 4.57
C LYS A 17 -20.44 -21.70 3.29
N ALA A 18 -21.63 -22.25 3.06
CA ALA A 18 -22.46 -21.93 1.91
C ALA A 18 -23.95 -21.94 2.26
N ILE A 19 -24.73 -21.09 1.59
CA ILE A 19 -26.19 -21.02 1.71
C ILE A 19 -26.79 -21.06 0.31
N GLY A 20 -27.63 -22.07 0.05
CA GLY A 20 -28.41 -22.19 -1.17
C GLY A 20 -29.78 -21.54 -1.00
N VAL A 21 -30.15 -20.64 -1.92
CA VAL A 21 -31.50 -20.07 -2.02
C VAL A 21 -32.16 -20.63 -3.27
N LEU A 22 -33.05 -21.58 -3.10
CA LEU A 22 -33.72 -22.28 -4.20
C LEU A 22 -35.19 -21.85 -4.27
N GLY A 23 -35.66 -21.60 -5.48
CA GLY A 23 -37.02 -21.15 -5.76
C GLY A 23 -37.21 -20.94 -7.26
N ILE A 24 -38.46 -20.83 -7.70
CA ILE A 24 -38.77 -20.53 -9.11
C ILE A 24 -38.81 -19.01 -9.32
N ASP A 25 -39.45 -18.28 -8.40
CA ASP A 25 -39.57 -16.83 -8.49
C ASP A 25 -38.26 -16.12 -8.08
N VAL A 26 -37.76 -15.25 -8.96
CA VAL A 26 -36.57 -14.43 -8.73
C VAL A 26 -36.77 -13.41 -7.60
N TYR A 27 -37.98 -12.87 -7.43
CA TYR A 27 -38.24 -11.87 -6.40
C TYR A 27 -38.19 -12.47 -5.00
N ASP A 28 -38.66 -13.71 -4.84
CA ASP A 28 -38.53 -14.45 -3.58
C ASP A 28 -37.06 -14.71 -3.24
N LYS A 29 -36.25 -15.10 -4.25
CA LYS A 29 -34.80 -15.27 -4.07
C LYS A 29 -34.15 -13.97 -3.60
N LEU A 30 -34.46 -12.85 -4.25
CA LEU A 30 -33.92 -11.52 -3.90
C LEU A 30 -34.27 -11.13 -2.47
N LEU A 31 -35.53 -11.32 -2.04
CA LEU A 31 -35.95 -11.02 -0.66
C LEU A 31 -35.19 -11.86 0.37
N VAL A 32 -34.95 -13.15 0.08
CA VAL A 32 -34.15 -14.01 0.96
C VAL A 32 -32.69 -13.57 0.99
N LEU A 33 -32.10 -13.24 -0.16
CA LEU A 33 -30.73 -12.73 -0.24
C LEU A 33 -30.57 -11.44 0.56
N GLN A 34 -31.47 -10.46 0.38
CA GLN A 34 -31.51 -9.21 1.16
C GLN A 34 -31.57 -9.48 2.67
N ALA A 35 -32.35 -10.46 3.11
CA ALA A 35 -32.49 -10.79 4.52
C ALA A 35 -31.28 -11.55 5.12
N LEU A 36 -30.58 -12.36 4.31
CA LEU A 36 -29.54 -13.27 4.80
C LEU A 36 -28.11 -12.76 4.58
N ARG A 37 -27.80 -12.07 3.47
CA ARG A 37 -26.45 -11.57 3.15
C ARG A 37 -25.82 -10.76 4.29
N PRO A 38 -26.50 -9.75 4.89
CA PRO A 38 -25.93 -8.98 6.00
C PRO A 38 -25.69 -9.80 7.27
N ARG A 39 -26.38 -10.95 7.42
CA ARG A 39 -26.32 -11.80 8.61
C ARG A 39 -25.23 -12.87 8.53
N PHE A 40 -24.74 -13.16 7.32
CA PHE A 40 -23.77 -14.21 7.03
C PHE A 40 -22.66 -13.67 6.10
N PRO A 41 -21.85 -12.71 6.56
CA PRO A 41 -20.74 -12.17 5.77
C PRO A 41 -19.69 -13.27 5.51
N GLY A 42 -19.12 -13.29 4.31
CA GLY A 42 -18.09 -14.26 3.90
C GLY A 42 -18.60 -15.67 3.57
N VAL A 43 -19.91 -15.90 3.60
CA VAL A 43 -20.53 -17.17 3.17
C VAL A 43 -20.80 -17.14 1.67
N VAL A 44 -20.55 -18.26 0.98
CA VAL A 44 -20.88 -18.40 -0.44
C VAL A 44 -22.38 -18.58 -0.60
N PHE A 45 -23.03 -17.64 -1.29
CA PHE A 45 -24.43 -17.77 -1.66
C PHE A 45 -24.53 -18.40 -3.04
N PHE A 46 -25.46 -19.33 -3.20
CA PHE A 46 -25.73 -19.92 -4.50
C PHE A 46 -27.23 -20.10 -4.76
N THR A 47 -27.61 -20.13 -6.03
CA THR A 47 -28.99 -20.37 -6.47
C THR A 47 -28.99 -21.11 -7.81
N THR A 48 -30.18 -21.46 -8.29
CA THR A 48 -30.42 -22.01 -9.62
C THR A 48 -31.07 -20.97 -10.51
N ASP A 49 -31.01 -21.20 -11.82
CA ASP A 49 -31.75 -20.47 -12.85
C ASP A 49 -31.31 -19.01 -12.98
N LEU A 50 -30.52 -18.73 -14.02
CA LEU A 50 -30.06 -17.39 -14.31
C LEU A 50 -31.23 -16.53 -14.79
N ASP A 51 -31.39 -15.35 -14.15
CA ASP A 51 -32.37 -14.32 -14.50
C ASP A 51 -31.67 -12.95 -14.46
N ALA A 52 -31.93 -12.12 -15.47
CA ALA A 52 -31.36 -10.78 -15.62
C ALA A 52 -31.66 -9.85 -14.43
N SER A 53 -32.75 -10.08 -13.70
CA SER A 53 -33.12 -9.32 -12.50
C SER A 53 -32.09 -9.47 -11.38
N LEU A 54 -31.40 -10.62 -11.30
CA LEU A 54 -30.30 -10.84 -10.35
C LEU A 54 -29.07 -9.96 -10.66
N LEU A 55 -28.95 -9.52 -11.92
CA LEU A 55 -27.83 -8.72 -12.43
C LEU A 55 -28.11 -7.22 -12.38
N HIS A 56 -29.30 -6.81 -11.92
CA HIS A 56 -29.69 -5.42 -11.90
C HIS A 56 -28.83 -4.62 -10.89
N PRO A 57 -28.27 -3.44 -11.24
CA PRO A 57 -27.35 -2.69 -10.37
C PRO A 57 -27.91 -2.34 -8.97
N LYS A 58 -29.23 -2.19 -8.83
CA LYS A 58 -29.88 -1.96 -7.52
C LYS A 58 -29.85 -3.18 -6.61
N GLU A 59 -29.75 -4.38 -7.17
CA GLU A 59 -29.73 -5.64 -6.43
C GLU A 59 -28.30 -6.08 -6.06
N PHE A 60 -27.29 -5.42 -6.66
CA PHE A 60 -25.87 -5.81 -6.56
C PHE A 60 -25.36 -5.91 -5.12
N GLU A 61 -25.87 -5.09 -4.20
CA GLU A 61 -25.48 -5.13 -2.78
C GLU A 61 -25.68 -6.53 -2.16
N TRP A 62 -26.70 -7.29 -2.58
CA TRP A 62 -26.96 -8.66 -2.11
C TRP A 62 -26.70 -9.74 -3.16
N THR A 63 -26.62 -9.40 -4.45
CA THR A 63 -26.36 -10.37 -5.53
C THR A 63 -24.90 -10.47 -5.95
N HIS A 64 -24.00 -9.54 -5.58
CA HIS A 64 -22.57 -9.66 -5.90
C HIS A 64 -21.99 -11.01 -5.43
N ASN A 65 -21.12 -11.63 -6.21
CA ASN A 65 -20.50 -12.93 -5.94
C ASN A 65 -21.53 -14.06 -5.66
N LEU A 66 -22.76 -13.93 -6.15
CA LEU A 66 -23.76 -14.99 -6.13
C LEU A 66 -23.39 -16.01 -7.20
N VAL A 67 -23.29 -17.29 -6.80
CA VAL A 67 -23.03 -18.39 -7.72
C VAL A 67 -24.35 -18.96 -8.22
N ILE A 68 -24.54 -19.00 -9.54
CA ILE A 68 -25.80 -19.42 -10.16
C ILE A 68 -25.53 -20.64 -11.03
N ALA A 69 -26.13 -21.77 -10.67
CA ALA A 69 -26.14 -22.94 -11.53
C ALA A 69 -27.32 -22.85 -12.51
N SER A 70 -27.05 -22.87 -13.82
CA SER A 70 -28.09 -22.77 -14.84
C SER A 70 -27.72 -23.54 -16.10
N ASN A 71 -28.72 -24.13 -16.77
CA ASN A 71 -28.48 -24.88 -18.00
C ASN A 71 -28.10 -23.95 -19.16
N PHE A 72 -28.66 -22.74 -19.20
CA PHE A 72 -28.38 -21.74 -20.24
C PHE A 72 -27.95 -20.41 -19.64
N GLY A 73 -27.26 -19.61 -20.47
CA GLY A 73 -27.09 -18.19 -20.19
C GLY A 73 -28.33 -17.40 -20.58
N LEU A 74 -28.21 -16.07 -20.53
CA LEU A 74 -29.21 -15.16 -21.10
C LEU A 74 -29.14 -15.12 -22.64
N GLU A 75 -28.14 -15.78 -23.23
CA GLU A 75 -27.90 -15.83 -24.67
C GLU A 75 -27.43 -17.24 -25.07
N LEU A 76 -27.77 -17.62 -26.31
CA LEU A 76 -27.14 -18.71 -27.05
C LEU A 76 -25.95 -18.18 -27.86
N HIS A 77 -25.25 -19.07 -28.54
CA HIS A 77 -24.20 -18.68 -29.47
C HIS A 77 -24.75 -17.68 -30.53
N PRO A 78 -23.99 -16.63 -30.90
CA PRO A 78 -24.44 -15.62 -31.87
C PRO A 78 -24.96 -16.21 -33.19
N ASP A 79 -24.33 -17.26 -33.70
CA ASP A 79 -24.77 -17.97 -34.92
C ASP A 79 -26.11 -18.72 -34.77
N LEU A 80 -26.55 -19.00 -33.54
CA LEU A 80 -27.85 -19.63 -33.25
C LEU A 80 -28.94 -18.60 -32.91
N GLN A 81 -28.56 -17.53 -32.21
CA GLN A 81 -29.50 -16.49 -31.76
C GLN A 81 -29.70 -15.38 -32.80
N GLU A 82 -28.75 -15.24 -33.73
CA GLU A 82 -28.71 -14.22 -34.78
C GLU A 82 -28.93 -12.79 -34.24
N GLN A 83 -30.01 -12.12 -34.65
CA GLN A 83 -30.32 -10.74 -34.28
C GLN A 83 -31.22 -10.63 -33.04
N VAL A 84 -31.59 -11.76 -32.42
CA VAL A 84 -32.47 -11.76 -31.25
C VAL A 84 -31.71 -11.22 -30.04
N LEU A 85 -32.31 -10.24 -29.36
CA LEU A 85 -31.75 -9.64 -28.15
C LEU A 85 -31.62 -10.67 -27.00
N PRO A 86 -30.78 -10.40 -26.00
CA PRO A 86 -30.61 -11.28 -24.85
C PRO A 86 -31.94 -11.54 -24.13
N PHE A 87 -32.14 -12.77 -23.72
CA PHE A 87 -33.34 -13.19 -22.99
C PHE A 87 -33.31 -12.72 -21.54
N ARG A 88 -34.49 -12.68 -20.91
CA ARG A 88 -34.60 -12.33 -19.49
C ARG A 88 -34.05 -13.43 -18.59
N ASP A 89 -34.33 -14.69 -18.91
CA ASP A 89 -34.07 -15.83 -18.03
C ASP A 89 -33.69 -17.09 -18.82
N THR A 90 -33.16 -18.09 -18.11
CA THR A 90 -32.76 -19.37 -18.69
C THR A 90 -33.91 -20.15 -19.32
N TYR A 91 -35.16 -19.94 -18.89
CA TYR A 91 -36.31 -20.67 -19.44
C TYR A 91 -36.66 -20.15 -20.84
N GLN A 92 -36.58 -18.83 -21.04
CA GLN A 92 -36.71 -18.21 -22.35
C GLN A 92 -35.63 -18.70 -23.32
N THR A 93 -34.36 -18.74 -22.88
CA THR A 93 -33.26 -19.27 -23.70
C THR A 93 -33.49 -20.74 -24.07
N SER A 94 -33.91 -21.56 -23.10
CA SER A 94 -34.24 -22.97 -23.30
C SER A 94 -35.41 -23.17 -24.27
N PHE A 95 -36.46 -22.36 -24.14
CA PHE A 95 -37.64 -22.40 -25.00
C PHE A 95 -37.29 -22.02 -26.45
N PHE A 96 -36.49 -20.97 -26.63
CA PHE A 96 -35.98 -20.56 -27.93
C PHE A 96 -35.12 -21.66 -28.57
N PHE A 97 -34.16 -22.21 -27.83
CA PHE A 97 -33.33 -23.32 -28.29
C PHE A 97 -34.15 -24.55 -28.67
N SER A 98 -35.13 -24.93 -27.85
CA SER A 98 -36.03 -26.06 -28.11
C SER A 98 -36.86 -25.84 -29.38
N THR A 99 -37.26 -24.59 -29.65
CA THR A 99 -37.98 -24.23 -30.88
C THR A 99 -37.08 -24.36 -32.11
N LEU A 100 -35.82 -23.91 -32.03
CA LEU A 100 -34.84 -24.09 -33.12
C LEU A 100 -34.63 -25.57 -33.45
N ILE A 101 -34.53 -26.41 -32.43
CA ILE A 101 -34.43 -27.86 -32.58
C ILE A 101 -35.70 -28.43 -33.23
N ALA A 102 -36.88 -28.06 -32.75
CA ALA A 102 -38.14 -28.55 -33.29
C ALA A 102 -38.31 -28.16 -34.78
N LEU A 103 -37.82 -26.98 -35.17
CA LEU A 103 -37.85 -26.50 -36.55
C LEU A 103 -36.80 -27.15 -37.46
N SER A 104 -35.71 -27.71 -36.91
CA SER A 104 -34.67 -28.35 -37.73
C SER A 104 -35.14 -29.64 -38.39
N ASN A 105 -36.22 -30.27 -37.87
CA ASN A 105 -36.85 -31.48 -38.40
C ASN A 105 -35.86 -32.66 -38.58
N ARG A 106 -34.86 -32.74 -37.67
CA ARG A 106 -33.81 -33.77 -37.63
C ARG A 106 -34.04 -34.72 -36.47
N GLU A 107 -35.17 -35.43 -36.49
CA GLU A 107 -35.56 -36.38 -35.43
C GLU A 107 -34.51 -37.48 -35.20
N ASP A 108 -33.83 -37.91 -36.27
CA ASP A 108 -32.76 -38.91 -36.24
C ASP A 108 -31.60 -38.55 -35.29
N CYS A 109 -31.47 -37.27 -34.94
CA CYS A 109 -30.37 -36.74 -34.14
C CYS A 109 -30.79 -36.42 -32.69
N LEU A 110 -32.09 -36.49 -32.36
CA LEU A 110 -32.66 -36.11 -31.07
C LEU A 110 -32.90 -37.33 -30.16
N GLY A 111 -31.81 -37.88 -29.62
CA GLY A 111 -31.82 -38.98 -28.64
C GLY A 111 -31.38 -38.56 -27.24
N GLN A 112 -31.43 -39.49 -26.27
CA GLN A 112 -30.87 -39.26 -24.92
C GLN A 112 -29.39 -38.85 -24.97
N GLU A 113 -28.62 -39.38 -25.92
CA GLU A 113 -27.21 -39.01 -26.11
C GLU A 113 -27.01 -37.52 -26.42
N PHE A 114 -27.93 -36.89 -27.17
CA PHE A 114 -27.87 -35.45 -27.44
C PHE A 114 -27.98 -34.64 -26.14
N PHE A 115 -28.96 -34.97 -25.29
CA PHE A 115 -29.16 -34.29 -24.01
C PHE A 115 -28.01 -34.57 -23.02
N ASP A 116 -27.50 -35.80 -23.02
CA ASP A 116 -26.36 -36.21 -22.20
C ASP A 116 -25.02 -35.58 -22.64
N VAL A 117 -24.93 -35.08 -23.86
CA VAL A 117 -23.73 -34.40 -24.37
C VAL A 117 -23.89 -32.88 -24.28
N CYS A 118 -25.01 -32.33 -24.75
CA CYS A 118 -25.25 -30.89 -24.85
C CYS A 118 -25.59 -30.23 -23.49
N LEU A 119 -26.36 -30.91 -22.63
CA LEU A 119 -27.00 -30.29 -21.46
C LEU A 119 -26.59 -30.94 -20.12
N LYS A 120 -25.69 -31.92 -20.15
CA LYS A 120 -25.28 -32.69 -18.95
C LYS A 120 -24.44 -31.89 -17.97
N GLN A 121 -23.68 -30.91 -18.44
CA GLN A 121 -22.91 -30.04 -17.56
C GLN A 121 -23.68 -28.72 -17.36
N PRO A 122 -24.22 -28.46 -16.15
CA PRO A 122 -24.81 -27.17 -15.86
C PRO A 122 -23.72 -26.10 -15.94
N ARG A 123 -24.09 -24.92 -16.43
CA ARG A 123 -23.22 -23.77 -16.38
C ARG A 123 -23.26 -23.13 -15.01
N ILE A 124 -22.13 -22.61 -14.59
CA ILE A 124 -21.96 -21.92 -13.32
C ILE A 124 -21.64 -20.48 -13.66
N TYR A 125 -22.47 -19.56 -13.19
CA TYR A 125 -22.27 -18.13 -13.35
C TYR A 125 -21.94 -17.49 -12.01
N GLU A 126 -21.15 -16.43 -12.05
CA GLU A 126 -20.90 -15.55 -10.92
C GLU A 126 -21.35 -14.13 -11.26
N VAL A 127 -22.11 -13.50 -10.37
CA VAL A 127 -22.63 -12.14 -10.59
C VAL A 127 -21.56 -11.09 -10.29
N GLY A 128 -21.15 -10.36 -11.32
CA GLY A 128 -20.31 -9.15 -11.25
C GLY A 128 -21.10 -7.87 -11.52
N ARG A 129 -20.42 -6.71 -11.54
CA ARG A 129 -21.07 -5.39 -11.71
C ARG A 129 -21.72 -5.20 -13.09
N SER A 130 -21.10 -5.71 -14.14
CA SER A 130 -21.58 -5.57 -15.52
C SER A 130 -22.52 -6.69 -15.96
N GLY A 131 -22.61 -7.78 -15.19
CA GLY A 131 -23.42 -8.94 -15.55
C GLY A 131 -22.92 -10.26 -14.94
N ALA A 132 -23.40 -11.37 -15.50
CA ALA A 132 -23.04 -12.73 -15.08
C ALA A 132 -21.82 -13.24 -15.84
N PHE A 133 -20.81 -13.71 -15.11
CA PHE A 133 -19.59 -14.31 -15.65
C PHE A 133 -19.68 -15.83 -15.54
N ASP A 134 -19.69 -16.53 -16.67
CA ASP A 134 -19.56 -17.99 -16.71
C ASP A 134 -18.17 -18.40 -16.16
N ILE A 135 -18.17 -19.26 -15.15
CA ILE A 135 -17.00 -19.84 -14.47
C ILE A 135 -17.04 -21.37 -14.53
N SER A 136 -17.79 -21.93 -15.50
CA SER A 136 -17.92 -23.38 -15.68
C SER A 136 -16.58 -24.03 -15.96
N ILE A 137 -16.26 -25.10 -15.23
CA ILE A 137 -15.03 -25.86 -15.46
C ILE A 137 -15.20 -26.69 -16.74
N ARG A 138 -14.50 -26.28 -17.78
CA ARG A 138 -14.46 -27.01 -19.04
C ARG A 138 -13.52 -28.22 -18.87
N LYS A 139 -14.03 -29.44 -18.98
CA LYS A 139 -13.16 -30.63 -19.01
C LYS A 139 -12.41 -30.68 -20.34
N GLU A 140 -11.07 -30.62 -20.30
CA GLU A 140 -10.24 -30.91 -21.47
C GLU A 140 -10.59 -32.32 -22.01
N GLY A 141 -10.95 -32.38 -23.29
CA GLY A 141 -11.28 -33.64 -23.99
C GLY A 141 -12.76 -33.84 -24.37
N GLY A 142 -13.62 -32.82 -24.33
CA GLY A 142 -15.06 -32.97 -24.59
C GLY A 142 -15.74 -31.87 -25.39
N GLU A 143 -15.11 -31.28 -26.42
CA GLU A 143 -15.91 -30.62 -27.48
C GLU A 143 -16.47 -31.71 -28.40
N ASP A 144 -17.52 -32.36 -27.91
CA ASP A 144 -18.19 -33.41 -28.65
C ASP A 144 -19.13 -32.78 -29.68
N LYS A 145 -18.61 -32.63 -30.91
CA LYS A 145 -19.30 -32.00 -32.04
C LYS A 145 -20.65 -32.64 -32.38
N ARG A 146 -20.92 -33.84 -31.86
CA ARG A 146 -22.21 -34.55 -31.97
C ARG A 146 -23.40 -33.70 -31.54
N CYS A 147 -23.22 -32.80 -30.56
CA CYS A 147 -24.25 -31.84 -30.14
C CYS A 147 -24.68 -30.88 -31.27
N LEU A 148 -23.76 -30.57 -32.18
CA LEU A 148 -23.93 -29.51 -33.19
C LEU A 148 -24.30 -30.06 -34.57
N GLU A 149 -24.14 -31.37 -34.79
CA GLU A 149 -24.59 -32.09 -35.99
C GLU A 149 -26.12 -32.04 -36.18
N CYS A 150 -26.85 -31.80 -35.09
CA CYS A 150 -28.31 -31.70 -35.06
C CYS A 150 -28.85 -30.31 -35.43
N LEU A 151 -27.96 -29.30 -35.52
CA LEU A 151 -28.30 -27.89 -35.71
C LEU A 151 -27.94 -27.44 -37.13
N PRO A 152 -28.68 -26.47 -37.72
CA PRO A 152 -28.45 -26.02 -39.09
C PRO A 152 -27.25 -25.06 -39.21
N VAL A 153 -26.16 -25.29 -38.46
CA VAL A 153 -24.99 -24.39 -38.40
C VAL A 153 -23.70 -25.19 -38.56
N SER A 154 -22.85 -24.78 -39.50
CA SER A 154 -21.57 -25.43 -39.79
C SER A 154 -20.41 -24.75 -39.06
N GLY A 155 -19.53 -25.54 -38.43
CA GLY A 155 -18.29 -25.02 -37.81
C GLY A 155 -18.44 -24.52 -36.37
N LEU A 156 -19.64 -24.65 -35.79
CA LEU A 156 -19.92 -24.26 -34.42
C LEU A 156 -19.35 -25.31 -33.43
N THR A 157 -18.77 -24.88 -32.30
CA THR A 157 -18.22 -25.80 -31.28
C THR A 157 -18.97 -25.79 -29.94
N SER A 158 -19.90 -24.86 -29.74
CA SER A 158 -20.75 -24.79 -28.55
C SER A 158 -22.06 -24.07 -28.85
N ILE A 159 -23.15 -24.47 -28.19
CA ILE A 159 -24.46 -23.81 -28.30
C ILE A 159 -24.55 -22.50 -27.52
N HIS A 160 -23.53 -22.18 -26.74
CA HIS A 160 -23.48 -21.00 -25.89
C HIS A 160 -22.42 -20.02 -26.40
N PRO A 161 -22.54 -18.73 -26.07
CA PRO A 161 -21.54 -17.75 -26.49
C PRO A 161 -20.16 -18.11 -25.93
N GLN A 162 -19.13 -17.96 -26.77
CA GLN A 162 -17.76 -17.94 -26.29
C GLN A 162 -17.59 -16.67 -25.47
N GLN A 163 -17.17 -16.79 -24.20
CA GLN A 163 -16.83 -15.60 -23.42
C GLN A 163 -15.69 -14.88 -24.13
N ALA A 164 -15.97 -13.64 -24.55
CA ALA A 164 -14.99 -12.74 -25.13
C ALA A 164 -14.04 -12.21 -24.05
N PHE A 165 -13.26 -13.09 -23.42
CA PHE A 165 -12.07 -12.63 -22.73
C PHE A 165 -11.11 -12.12 -23.81
N PRO A 166 -10.65 -10.85 -23.75
CA PRO A 166 -9.71 -10.34 -24.74
C PRO A 166 -8.50 -11.26 -24.77
N ASN A 167 -8.23 -11.80 -25.95
CA ASN A 167 -7.24 -12.86 -26.10
C ASN A 167 -5.86 -12.36 -25.60
N PRO A 168 -5.32 -12.92 -24.50
CA PRO A 168 -4.24 -12.28 -23.75
C PRO A 168 -2.91 -12.25 -24.51
N TYR A 169 -2.73 -13.06 -25.56
CA TYR A 169 -1.61 -12.92 -26.49
C TYR A 169 -1.59 -11.56 -27.21
N LYS A 170 -2.71 -10.81 -27.21
CA LYS A 170 -2.74 -9.42 -27.68
C LYS A 170 -2.30 -8.43 -26.60
N MET A 171 -2.39 -8.78 -25.32
CA MET A 171 -2.00 -7.95 -24.17
C MET A 171 -0.53 -8.11 -23.79
N VAL A 172 0.04 -9.32 -23.93
CA VAL A 172 1.48 -9.60 -23.72
C VAL A 172 2.40 -8.70 -24.58
N PRO A 173 2.18 -8.53 -25.89
CA PRO A 173 2.98 -7.61 -26.70
C PRO A 173 2.74 -6.15 -26.32
N ILE A 174 1.54 -5.77 -25.85
CA ILE A 174 1.30 -4.41 -25.33
C ILE A 174 2.14 -4.17 -24.07
N GLY A 175 2.20 -5.14 -23.16
CA GLY A 175 3.05 -5.11 -21.98
C GLY A 175 4.54 -5.05 -22.32
N LEU A 176 5.01 -5.90 -23.24
CA LEU A 176 6.40 -5.91 -23.72
C LEU A 176 6.76 -4.61 -24.45
N VAL A 177 5.87 -4.06 -25.28
CA VAL A 177 6.07 -2.77 -25.95
C VAL A 177 6.06 -1.64 -24.93
N ALA A 178 5.25 -1.70 -23.87
CA ALA A 178 5.31 -0.75 -22.78
C ALA A 178 6.64 -0.84 -22.00
N VAL A 179 7.17 -2.05 -21.70
CA VAL A 179 8.53 -2.22 -21.15
C VAL A 179 9.55 -1.57 -22.07
N LEU A 180 9.49 -1.91 -23.36
CA LEU A 180 10.48 -1.50 -24.33
C LEU A 180 10.44 0.02 -24.55
N PHE A 181 9.24 0.60 -24.62
CA PHE A 181 9.01 2.04 -24.65
C PHE A 181 9.57 2.73 -23.41
N LEU A 182 9.32 2.18 -22.22
CA LEU A 182 9.84 2.72 -20.96
C LEU A 182 11.37 2.62 -20.86
N CYS A 183 11.95 1.52 -21.33
CA CYS A 183 13.40 1.33 -21.46
C CYS A 183 14.00 2.32 -22.47
N LEU A 184 13.39 2.52 -23.64
CA LEU A 184 13.85 3.49 -24.63
C LEU A 184 13.67 4.94 -24.16
N TYR A 185 12.55 5.24 -23.51
CA TYR A 185 12.27 6.55 -22.89
C TYR A 185 13.34 6.87 -21.83
N SER A 186 13.76 5.86 -21.06
CA SER A 186 14.84 6.02 -20.09
C SER A 186 16.21 6.31 -20.69
N GLN A 187 16.49 5.77 -21.88
CA GLN A 187 17.73 6.06 -22.60
C GLN A 187 17.72 7.46 -23.20
N SER A 188 16.53 7.98 -23.56
CA SER A 188 16.35 9.33 -24.11
C SER A 188 16.54 10.42 -23.05
N TYR A 189 16.18 10.16 -21.79
CA TYR A 189 16.42 11.09 -20.68
C TYR A 189 17.73 10.77 -19.94
N LYS A 190 18.83 11.43 -20.36
CA LYS A 190 20.11 11.48 -19.62
C LYS A 190 19.91 12.18 -18.26
N GLY A 191 19.43 11.45 -17.26
CA GLY A 191 19.20 11.99 -15.92
C GLY A 191 18.34 11.12 -15.01
N ILE A 192 17.64 10.10 -15.53
CA ILE A 192 16.89 9.19 -14.68
C ILE A 192 17.87 8.25 -13.97
N PRO A 193 17.89 8.21 -12.62
CA PRO A 193 18.78 7.31 -11.90
C PRO A 193 18.39 5.85 -12.16
N TRP A 194 19.39 4.98 -12.44
CA TRP A 194 19.24 3.52 -12.59
C TRP A 194 18.24 2.84 -11.62
N PRO A 195 18.16 3.18 -10.31
CA PRO A 195 17.19 2.55 -9.42
C PRO A 195 15.71 2.82 -9.76
N HIS A 196 15.38 3.91 -10.45
CA HIS A 196 14.01 4.14 -10.95
C HIS A 196 13.69 3.24 -12.14
N LEU A 197 14.70 2.96 -12.99
CA LEU A 197 14.59 2.05 -14.12
C LEU A 197 14.45 0.61 -13.66
N ALA A 198 15.23 0.20 -12.66
CA ALA A 198 15.10 -1.11 -12.04
C ALA A 198 13.72 -1.30 -11.40
N LEU A 199 13.18 -0.28 -10.71
CA LEU A 199 11.83 -0.30 -10.15
C LEU A 199 10.79 -0.53 -11.25
N MET A 200 10.84 0.28 -12.32
CA MET A 200 9.92 0.20 -13.44
C MET A 200 10.03 -1.15 -14.18
N ALA A 201 11.24 -1.65 -14.43
CA ALA A 201 11.45 -2.95 -15.04
C ALA A 201 10.88 -4.08 -14.17
N PHE A 202 11.07 -4.02 -12.85
CA PHE A 202 10.54 -5.03 -11.92
C PHE A 202 9.01 -4.99 -11.84
N THR A 203 8.40 -3.80 -11.85
CA THR A 203 6.93 -3.70 -11.85
C THR A 203 6.33 -4.24 -13.14
N VAL A 204 6.95 -3.97 -14.29
CA VAL A 204 6.42 -4.49 -15.56
C VAL A 204 6.72 -5.98 -15.73
N LEU A 205 7.88 -6.48 -15.27
CA LEU A 205 8.14 -7.92 -15.21
C LEU A 205 7.10 -8.63 -14.34
N GLY A 206 6.76 -8.05 -13.18
CA GLY A 206 5.67 -8.52 -12.34
C GLY A 206 4.36 -8.59 -13.10
N ALA A 207 3.96 -7.50 -13.79
CA ALA A 207 2.75 -7.48 -14.60
C ALA A 207 2.72 -8.58 -15.69
N VAL A 208 3.85 -8.83 -16.34
CA VAL A 208 3.98 -9.92 -17.33
C VAL A 208 3.85 -11.28 -16.67
N VAL A 209 4.47 -11.50 -15.51
CA VAL A 209 4.34 -12.76 -14.76
C VAL A 209 2.89 -12.98 -14.31
N PHE A 210 2.21 -11.95 -13.80
CA PHE A 210 0.78 -12.02 -13.48
C PHE A 210 -0.05 -12.38 -14.72
N ALA A 211 0.21 -11.74 -15.88
CA ALA A 211 -0.50 -12.05 -17.11
C ALA A 211 -0.30 -13.52 -17.57
N VAL A 212 0.91 -14.06 -17.39
CA VAL A 212 1.21 -15.48 -17.72
C VAL A 212 0.54 -16.44 -16.74
N ILE A 213 0.53 -16.13 -15.44
CA ILE A 213 -0.15 -16.95 -14.42
C ILE A 213 -1.65 -16.98 -14.69
N ILE A 214 -2.24 -15.81 -14.93
CA ILE A 214 -3.65 -15.64 -15.29
C ILE A 214 -4.00 -16.46 -16.54
N PHE A 215 -3.14 -16.46 -17.55
CA PHE A 215 -3.36 -17.23 -18.78
C PHE A 215 -3.43 -18.73 -18.54
N ASN A 216 -2.53 -19.28 -17.71
CA ASN A 216 -2.52 -20.71 -17.39
C ASN A 216 -3.69 -21.13 -16.47
N GLN A 217 -4.57 -20.20 -16.08
CA GLN A 217 -5.73 -20.43 -15.22
C GLN A 217 -7.07 -20.29 -15.93
N LEU A 218 -7.09 -20.14 -17.26
CA LEU A 218 -8.32 -19.92 -18.03
C LEU A 218 -9.37 -21.04 -17.87
N ASP A 219 -8.95 -22.28 -17.56
CA ASP A 219 -9.88 -23.37 -17.24
C ASP A 219 -10.03 -23.55 -15.71
N GLY A 220 -11.15 -23.06 -15.16
CA GLY A 220 -11.52 -23.25 -13.75
C GLY A 220 -10.76 -22.40 -12.73
N GLY A 221 -10.04 -21.36 -13.17
CA GLY A 221 -9.36 -20.38 -12.31
C GLY A 221 -10.15 -19.11 -12.01
N GLU A 222 -9.48 -18.12 -11.40
CA GLU A 222 -10.07 -16.81 -11.09
C GLU A 222 -10.42 -16.00 -12.35
N PRO A 223 -11.62 -15.40 -12.44
CA PRO A 223 -12.00 -14.57 -13.56
C PRO A 223 -11.11 -13.32 -13.65
N VAL A 224 -10.76 -12.93 -14.87
CA VAL A 224 -9.90 -11.75 -15.15
C VAL A 224 -10.77 -10.52 -15.33
N ALA A 225 -11.29 -10.01 -14.22
CA ALA A 225 -12.33 -8.99 -14.22
C ALA A 225 -11.96 -7.83 -13.28
N LEU A 226 -11.18 -6.87 -13.79
CA LEU A 226 -10.48 -5.88 -12.95
C LEU A 226 -11.41 -4.96 -12.15
N PHE A 227 -12.61 -4.68 -12.65
CA PHE A 227 -13.54 -3.70 -12.09
C PHE A 227 -14.91 -4.29 -11.76
N GLU A 228 -15.04 -5.62 -11.87
CA GLU A 228 -16.34 -6.30 -11.78
C GLU A 228 -16.71 -6.72 -10.36
N GLY A 229 -15.77 -6.62 -9.42
CA GLY A 229 -16.00 -6.99 -8.02
C GLY A 229 -15.92 -8.49 -7.74
N VAL A 230 -15.46 -9.30 -8.69
CA VAL A 230 -15.40 -10.77 -8.62
C VAL A 230 -13.97 -11.31 -8.75
N SER A 231 -12.95 -10.43 -8.79
CA SER A 231 -11.59 -10.82 -9.15
C SER A 231 -10.57 -10.45 -8.08
N LEU A 232 -9.78 -11.43 -7.67
CA LEU A 232 -8.65 -11.27 -6.76
C LEU A 232 -7.47 -10.48 -7.38
N TRP A 233 -7.31 -10.53 -8.70
CA TRP A 233 -6.09 -10.06 -9.39
C TRP A 233 -5.74 -8.58 -9.21
N PRO A 234 -6.68 -7.61 -9.25
CA PRO A 234 -6.38 -6.21 -8.97
C PRO A 234 -5.74 -6.01 -7.59
N THR A 235 -6.26 -6.71 -6.59
CA THR A 235 -5.74 -6.65 -5.23
C THR A 235 -4.33 -7.18 -5.16
N GLU A 236 -4.05 -8.33 -5.79
CA GLU A 236 -2.71 -8.91 -5.77
C GLU A 236 -1.70 -8.05 -6.52
N PHE A 237 -2.09 -7.43 -7.62
CA PHE A 237 -1.24 -6.47 -8.32
C PHE A 237 -0.90 -5.26 -7.45
N LEU A 238 -1.88 -4.69 -6.73
CA LEU A 238 -1.65 -3.57 -5.81
C LEU A 238 -0.73 -3.98 -4.65
N ARG A 239 -0.90 -5.18 -4.09
CA ARG A 239 -0.03 -5.68 -3.01
C ARG A 239 1.39 -5.94 -3.48
N PHE A 240 1.55 -6.51 -4.67
CA PHE A 240 2.85 -6.68 -5.31
C PHE A 240 3.52 -5.32 -5.51
N LEU A 241 2.82 -4.34 -6.08
CA LEU A 241 3.32 -2.97 -6.24
C LEU A 241 3.70 -2.35 -4.89
N ALA A 242 2.91 -2.55 -3.82
CA ALA A 242 3.23 -2.08 -2.47
C ALA A 242 4.54 -2.68 -1.97
N GLY A 243 4.72 -3.99 -2.11
CA GLY A 243 5.93 -4.68 -1.69
C GLY A 243 7.18 -4.24 -2.46
N VAL A 244 7.06 -4.07 -3.78
CA VAL A 244 8.15 -3.57 -4.62
C VAL A 244 8.51 -2.12 -4.26
N LEU A 245 7.51 -1.26 -4.06
CA LEU A 245 7.73 0.11 -3.60
C LEU A 245 8.36 0.13 -2.20
N ALA A 246 7.96 -0.75 -1.29
CA ALA A 246 8.55 -0.85 0.04
C ALA A 246 10.03 -1.24 -0.02
N LEU A 247 10.40 -2.24 -0.85
CA LEU A 247 11.79 -2.62 -1.08
C LEU A 247 12.60 -1.47 -1.71
N TRP A 248 12.02 -0.76 -2.67
CA TRP A 248 12.65 0.39 -3.27
C TRP A 248 12.83 1.55 -2.28
N PHE A 249 11.83 1.80 -1.42
CA PHE A 249 11.90 2.80 -0.35
C PHE A 249 12.92 2.42 0.72
N LEU A 250 13.11 1.13 1.02
CA LEU A 250 14.19 0.66 1.88
C LEU A 250 15.55 1.00 1.28
N PHE A 251 15.76 0.66 0.01
CA PHE A 251 17.00 0.97 -0.70
C PHE A 251 17.25 2.48 -0.77
N ARG A 252 16.26 3.24 -1.23
CA ARG A 252 16.32 4.71 -1.34
C ARG A 252 16.52 5.35 0.03
N GLY A 253 15.84 4.85 1.06
CA GLY A 253 15.94 5.32 2.44
C GLY A 253 17.35 5.14 3.00
N CYS A 254 17.93 3.94 2.85
CA CYS A 254 19.32 3.70 3.25
C CYS A 254 20.31 4.59 2.52
N ARG A 255 20.11 4.81 1.21
CA ARG A 255 20.96 5.71 0.42
C ARG A 255 20.79 7.16 0.89
N ASN A 256 19.57 7.64 1.06
CA ASN A 256 19.27 9.01 1.50
C ASN A 256 19.85 9.31 2.89
N LEU A 257 19.77 8.37 3.83
CA LEU A 257 20.39 8.52 5.15
C LEU A 257 21.92 8.58 5.06
N ARG A 258 22.53 7.79 4.17
CA ARG A 258 23.98 7.82 3.96
C ARG A 258 24.43 9.12 3.31
N ASP A 259 23.70 9.58 2.30
CA ASP A 259 24.01 10.80 1.57
C ASP A 259 23.78 12.04 2.47
N GLY A 260 22.73 12.03 3.32
CA GLY A 260 22.52 13.05 4.34
C GLY A 260 23.62 13.09 5.41
N ASN A 261 24.09 11.93 5.88
CA ASN A 261 25.25 11.88 6.79
C ASN A 261 26.52 12.45 6.14
N LYS A 262 26.74 12.21 4.84
CA LYS A 262 27.85 12.79 4.08
C LYS A 262 27.72 14.31 3.95
N GLU A 263 26.53 14.84 3.70
CA GLU A 263 26.32 16.28 3.64
C GLU A 263 26.70 16.97 4.96
N VAL A 264 26.34 16.36 6.10
CA VAL A 264 26.76 16.87 7.42
C VAL A 264 28.26 16.76 7.61
N ASP A 265 28.89 15.66 7.18
CA ASP A 265 30.35 15.50 7.23
C ASP A 265 31.08 16.57 6.40
N ASP A 266 30.60 16.85 5.19
CA ASP A 266 31.15 17.86 4.28
C ASP A 266 30.96 19.27 4.86
N TYR A 267 29.80 19.54 5.47
CA TYR A 267 29.52 20.80 6.18
C TYR A 267 30.53 21.05 7.31
N LEU A 268 30.79 20.02 8.12
CA LEU A 268 31.78 20.06 9.21
C LEU A 268 33.24 20.09 8.70
N GLY A 269 33.49 19.82 7.41
CA GLY A 269 34.84 19.77 6.83
C GLY A 269 35.59 18.47 7.13
N GLY A 270 34.84 17.39 7.40
CA GLY A 270 35.37 16.08 7.78
C GLY A 270 35.68 15.98 9.27
N VAL A 271 35.15 14.95 9.94
CA VAL A 271 35.43 14.69 11.36
C VAL A 271 36.79 14.02 11.52
N ASN A 272 37.80 14.79 11.93
CA ASN A 272 39.12 14.27 12.26
C ASN A 272 39.24 14.06 13.77
N THR A 273 39.01 12.82 14.22
CA THR A 273 39.00 12.42 15.63
C THR A 273 40.33 12.67 16.35
N ARG A 274 41.45 12.74 15.62
CA ARG A 274 42.76 13.07 16.20
C ARG A 274 42.90 14.54 16.60
N LYS A 275 42.08 15.45 16.03
CA LYS A 275 42.04 16.89 16.36
C LYS A 275 40.92 17.25 17.35
N CYS A 276 40.21 16.26 17.89
CA CYS A 276 39.05 16.40 18.77
C CYS A 276 39.39 16.62 20.26
N LYS A 277 40.48 17.32 20.60
CA LYS A 277 40.73 17.69 22.01
C LYS A 277 39.92 18.94 22.35
N VAL A 278 38.87 18.77 23.15
CA VAL A 278 38.17 19.85 23.85
C VAL A 278 38.70 19.86 25.29
N GLU A 279 39.14 21.02 25.78
CA GLU A 279 39.79 21.18 27.10
C GLU A 279 38.77 21.07 28.26
N SER A 280 37.49 21.35 28.01
CA SER A 280 36.38 21.22 28.98
C SER A 280 35.04 21.08 28.26
N GLY A 281 34.27 20.03 28.53
CA GLY A 281 32.94 19.78 27.95
C GLY A 281 32.82 18.44 27.20
N ILE A 282 31.61 18.12 26.73
CA ILE A 282 31.33 16.95 25.88
C ILE A 282 31.60 17.34 24.42
N ASN A 283 32.37 16.54 23.70
CA ASN A 283 32.74 16.85 22.33
C ASN A 283 31.61 16.51 21.34
N ALA A 284 31.05 17.53 20.69
CA ALA A 284 29.99 17.36 19.69
C ALA A 284 30.40 16.46 18.50
N ALA A 285 31.67 16.50 18.09
CA ALA A 285 32.18 15.68 16.99
C ALA A 285 32.28 14.20 17.36
N GLU A 286 32.50 13.88 18.64
CA GLU A 286 32.49 12.50 19.16
C GLU A 286 31.06 11.94 19.24
N LEU A 287 30.08 12.78 19.63
CA LEU A 287 28.66 12.44 19.57
C LEU A 287 28.23 12.13 18.13
N TRP A 288 28.66 12.94 17.16
CA TRP A 288 28.39 12.69 15.75
C TRP A 288 29.07 11.42 15.23
N GLU A 289 30.32 11.16 15.62
CA GLU A 289 30.99 9.91 15.23
C GLU A 289 30.31 8.67 15.83
N SER A 290 29.87 8.76 17.07
CA SER A 290 29.10 7.69 17.73
C SER A 290 27.77 7.44 16.99
N TYR A 291 27.05 8.50 16.63
CA TYR A 291 25.87 8.42 15.76
C TYR A 291 26.18 7.74 14.41
N ARG A 292 27.28 8.09 13.74
CA ARG A 292 27.70 7.47 12.47
C ARG A 292 28.00 5.97 12.63
N LYS A 293 28.71 5.59 13.69
CA LYS A 293 29.01 4.17 13.99
C LYS A 293 27.73 3.37 14.26
N GLU A 294 26.75 3.98 14.92
CA GLU A 294 25.46 3.34 15.20
C GLU A 294 24.48 3.35 14.02
N SER A 295 24.59 4.31 13.10
CA SER A 295 23.75 4.42 11.90
C SER A 295 24.25 3.59 10.72
N ALA A 296 25.44 2.99 10.82
CA ALA A 296 26.00 2.11 9.79
C ALA A 296 25.02 0.97 9.43
N PRO A 297 24.76 0.70 8.13
CA PRO A 297 23.67 -0.17 7.69
C PRO A 297 23.79 -1.59 8.27
N LYS A 298 24.99 -2.17 8.25
CA LYS A 298 25.23 -3.52 8.81
C LYS A 298 24.84 -3.61 10.28
N ARG A 299 25.26 -2.63 11.10
CA ARG A 299 24.97 -2.61 12.55
C ARG A 299 23.50 -2.33 12.82
N ARG A 300 22.91 -1.38 12.09
CA ARG A 300 21.49 -1.03 12.18
C ARG A 300 20.59 -2.24 11.92
N PHE A 301 20.79 -2.91 10.78
CA PHE A 301 19.93 -4.02 10.37
C PHE A 301 20.12 -5.23 11.28
N LEU A 302 21.37 -5.62 11.54
CA LEU A 302 21.68 -6.83 12.31
C LEU A 302 21.25 -6.73 13.78
N ARG A 303 21.42 -5.56 14.41
CA ARG A 303 21.21 -5.43 15.87
C ARG A 303 19.83 -4.92 16.26
N ARG A 304 19.14 -4.15 15.39
CA ARG A 304 17.92 -3.43 15.79
C ARG A 304 16.75 -3.68 14.86
N VAL A 305 16.90 -3.41 13.56
CA VAL A 305 15.75 -3.44 12.62
C VAL A 305 15.23 -4.86 12.42
N ILE A 306 16.08 -5.83 12.07
CA ILE A 306 15.63 -7.20 11.77
C ILE A 306 15.08 -7.91 13.02
N PRO A 307 15.74 -7.89 14.19
CA PRO A 307 15.20 -8.52 15.40
C PRO A 307 13.84 -7.94 15.81
N LEU A 308 13.69 -6.61 15.78
CA LEU A 308 12.41 -5.97 16.11
C LEU A 308 11.32 -6.28 15.05
N ALA A 309 11.70 -6.35 13.77
CA ALA A 309 10.77 -6.73 12.70
C ALA A 309 10.27 -8.17 12.87
N ILE A 310 11.13 -9.12 13.26
CA ILE A 310 10.73 -10.51 13.51
C ILE A 310 9.77 -10.59 14.71
N VAL A 311 10.09 -9.90 15.81
CA VAL A 311 9.20 -9.85 16.99
C VAL A 311 7.85 -9.23 16.63
N HIS A 312 7.86 -8.15 15.84
CA HIS A 312 6.62 -7.50 15.42
C HIS A 312 5.80 -8.34 14.44
N PHE A 313 6.45 -9.05 13.52
CA PHE A 313 5.78 -10.02 12.65
C PHE A 313 5.10 -11.12 13.47
N GLY A 314 5.79 -11.65 14.49
CA GLY A 314 5.21 -12.58 15.45
C GLY A 314 4.02 -11.99 16.23
N LEU A 315 4.10 -10.73 16.65
CA LEU A 315 2.98 -10.03 17.30
C LEU A 315 1.79 -9.88 16.35
N CYS A 316 2.01 -9.48 15.09
CA CYS A 316 0.95 -9.40 14.09
C CYS A 316 0.32 -10.78 13.85
N ALA A 317 1.13 -11.83 13.71
CA ALA A 317 0.64 -13.19 13.56
C ALA A 317 -0.18 -13.64 14.79
N LEU A 318 0.24 -13.28 16.00
CA LEU A 318 -0.50 -13.57 17.23
C LEU A 318 -1.85 -12.83 17.27
N ILE A 319 -1.89 -11.53 16.92
CA ILE A 319 -3.13 -10.75 16.83
C ILE A 319 -4.09 -11.39 15.82
N ILE A 320 -3.60 -11.78 14.64
CA ILE A 320 -4.41 -12.44 13.63
C ILE A 320 -4.89 -13.81 14.11
N TYR A 321 -4.04 -14.57 14.81
CA TYR A 321 -4.44 -15.84 15.41
C TYR A 321 -5.55 -15.67 16.46
N THR A 322 -5.49 -14.64 17.30
CA THR A 322 -6.50 -14.43 18.36
C THR A 322 -7.84 -13.91 17.83
N PHE A 323 -7.83 -13.07 16.81
CA PHE A 323 -9.06 -12.50 16.22
C PHE A 323 -9.60 -13.31 15.03
N GLY A 324 -8.88 -14.35 14.61
CA GLY A 324 -9.20 -15.18 13.44
C GLY A 324 -8.51 -14.68 12.17
N PRO A 325 -8.09 -15.61 11.28
CA PRO A 325 -7.43 -15.25 10.04
C PRO A 325 -8.38 -14.47 9.11
N PRO A 326 -7.89 -13.46 8.38
CA PRO A 326 -8.70 -12.78 7.38
C PRO A 326 -9.08 -13.76 6.26
N VAL A 327 -10.36 -13.79 5.92
CA VAL A 327 -10.86 -14.58 4.79
C VAL A 327 -10.39 -13.91 3.49
N ALA A 328 -9.78 -14.69 2.61
CA ALA A 328 -9.39 -14.26 1.28
C ALA A 328 -10.31 -14.93 0.24
N PRO A 329 -10.98 -14.17 -0.64
CA PRO A 329 -11.86 -14.72 -1.67
C PRO A 329 -11.03 -15.23 -2.85
N TYR A 330 -10.23 -16.28 -2.64
CA TYR A 330 -9.47 -16.91 -3.71
C TYR A 330 -10.23 -18.10 -4.31
N ARG A 331 -10.11 -18.28 -5.63
CA ARG A 331 -10.66 -19.37 -6.44
C ARG A 331 -9.48 -20.15 -7.01
N GLY A 332 -9.39 -21.42 -6.63
CA GLY A 332 -8.32 -22.33 -7.09
C GLY A 332 -6.99 -22.19 -6.34
N LEU A 333 -6.10 -23.16 -6.61
CA LEU A 333 -4.83 -23.33 -5.86
C LEU A 333 -3.78 -22.26 -6.21
N MET A 334 -3.67 -21.86 -7.47
CA MET A 334 -2.66 -20.89 -7.89
C MET A 334 -2.93 -19.50 -7.31
N SER A 335 -4.19 -19.07 -7.29
CA SER A 335 -4.62 -17.79 -6.69
C SER A 335 -4.31 -17.75 -5.19
N PHE A 336 -4.51 -18.87 -4.49
CA PHE A 336 -4.09 -19.03 -3.09
C PHE A 336 -2.57 -18.89 -2.90
N ILE A 337 -1.77 -19.58 -3.73
CA ILE A 337 -0.31 -19.53 -3.65
C ILE A 337 0.18 -18.10 -3.91
N VAL A 338 -0.39 -17.42 -4.91
CA VAL A 338 -0.01 -16.05 -5.26
C VAL A 338 -0.39 -15.08 -4.13
N ASP A 339 -1.62 -15.12 -3.61
CA ASP A 339 -2.04 -14.29 -2.46
C ASP A 339 -1.10 -14.48 -1.27
N MET A 340 -0.81 -15.74 -0.91
CA MET A 340 0.10 -16.05 0.19
C MET A 340 1.51 -15.55 -0.06
N ALA A 341 2.08 -15.76 -1.25
CA ALA A 341 3.44 -15.32 -1.57
C ALA A 341 3.55 -13.80 -1.58
N VAL A 342 2.65 -13.10 -2.28
CA VAL A 342 2.67 -11.65 -2.43
C VAL A 342 2.41 -10.97 -1.09
N LEU A 343 1.44 -11.45 -0.31
CA LEU A 343 1.11 -10.87 0.99
C LEU A 343 2.17 -11.19 2.05
N LEU A 344 2.45 -12.48 2.29
CA LEU A 344 3.23 -12.95 3.44
C LEU A 344 4.73 -12.88 3.21
N MET A 345 5.22 -13.09 1.98
CA MET A 345 6.66 -13.10 1.70
C MET A 345 7.19 -11.75 1.22
N LEU A 346 6.35 -10.95 0.54
CA LEU A 346 6.78 -9.70 -0.07
C LEU A 346 6.22 -8.46 0.64
N ALA A 347 4.91 -8.22 0.59
CA ALA A 347 4.31 -6.95 0.99
C ALA A 347 4.41 -6.68 2.50
N VAL A 348 3.99 -7.63 3.34
CA VAL A 348 3.99 -7.45 4.81
C VAL A 348 5.42 -7.36 5.38
N PRO A 349 6.36 -8.28 5.07
CA PRO A 349 7.71 -8.20 5.62
C PRO A 349 8.46 -6.93 5.20
N SER A 350 8.36 -6.54 3.92
CA SER A 350 9.02 -5.33 3.42
C SER A 350 8.47 -4.07 4.07
N LEU A 351 7.15 -3.97 4.28
CA LEU A 351 6.53 -2.87 5.01
C LEU A 351 6.97 -2.82 6.47
N ILE A 352 7.00 -3.96 7.17
CA ILE A 352 7.44 -4.01 8.57
C ILE A 352 8.90 -3.55 8.68
N VAL A 353 9.79 -4.09 7.85
CA VAL A 353 11.21 -3.69 7.85
C VAL A 353 11.35 -2.19 7.54
N LEU A 354 10.52 -1.64 6.65
CA LEU A 354 10.49 -0.21 6.34
C LEU A 354 10.05 0.64 7.55
N ILE A 355 8.98 0.25 8.25
CA ILE A 355 8.53 0.94 9.46
C ILE A 355 9.63 0.93 10.53
N PHE A 356 10.27 -0.22 10.76
CA PHE A 356 11.35 -0.31 11.76
C PHE A 356 12.63 0.42 11.35
N LEU A 357 12.94 0.51 10.05
CA LEU A 357 14.01 1.37 9.55
C LEU A 357 13.74 2.84 9.88
N VAL A 358 12.50 3.30 9.65
CA VAL A 358 12.07 4.68 9.96
C VAL A 358 12.14 4.92 11.47
N LEU A 359 11.61 3.99 12.27
CA LEU A 359 11.59 4.09 13.72
C LEU A 359 13.01 4.11 14.31
N ASP A 360 13.92 3.27 13.80
CA ASP A 360 15.33 3.28 14.20
C ASP A 360 16.00 4.61 13.86
N ALA A 361 15.88 5.06 12.61
CA ALA A 361 16.48 6.32 12.15
C ALA A 361 15.96 7.51 12.96
N THR A 362 14.67 7.51 13.29
CA THR A 362 14.02 8.55 14.10
C THR A 362 14.54 8.52 15.54
N LYS A 363 14.53 7.37 16.22
CA LYS A 363 14.99 7.26 17.61
C LYS A 363 16.47 7.60 17.76
N LEU A 364 17.31 7.14 16.83
CA LEU A 364 18.74 7.47 16.82
C LEU A 364 18.96 8.98 16.64
N SER A 365 18.16 9.61 15.77
CA SER A 365 18.25 11.05 15.53
C SER A 365 17.74 11.87 16.71
N VAL A 366 16.65 11.45 17.35
CA VAL A 366 16.13 12.08 18.58
C VAL A 366 17.17 12.03 19.70
N ARG A 367 17.82 10.87 19.88
CA ARG A 367 18.93 10.74 20.85
C ARG A 367 20.05 11.72 20.54
N PHE A 368 20.53 11.73 19.29
CA PHE A 368 21.57 12.66 18.85
C PHE A 368 21.19 14.13 19.06
N ILE A 369 19.97 14.53 18.70
CA ILE A 369 19.48 15.91 18.89
C ILE A 369 19.45 16.29 20.36
N ARG A 370 18.95 15.39 21.22
CA ARG A 370 18.87 15.63 22.66
C ARG A 370 20.26 15.79 23.25
N ASP A 371 21.16 14.87 22.94
CA ASP A 371 22.52 14.87 23.47
C ASP A 371 23.32 16.08 22.94
N LEU A 372 23.10 16.51 21.69
CA LEU A 372 23.72 17.71 21.11
C LEU A 372 23.16 19.02 21.71
N SER A 373 21.93 19.01 22.23
CA SER A 373 21.29 20.18 22.85
C SER A 373 21.70 20.42 24.31
N GLU A 374 22.54 19.56 24.89
CA GLU A 374 23.02 19.73 26.26
C GLU A 374 23.99 20.91 26.37
N GLU A 375 23.98 21.59 27.51
CA GLU A 375 24.72 22.85 27.71
C GLU A 375 26.24 22.67 27.68
N LYS A 376 26.73 21.49 28.08
CA LYS A 376 28.16 21.18 28.15
C LYS A 376 28.76 20.81 26.79
N VAL A 377 27.99 20.83 25.71
CA VAL A 377 28.43 20.34 24.41
C VAL A 377 29.15 21.44 23.63
N VAL A 378 30.39 21.16 23.24
CA VAL A 378 31.26 22.13 22.56
C VAL A 378 31.80 21.53 21.27
N TRP A 379 31.75 22.31 20.19
CA TRP A 379 32.37 21.97 18.91
C TRP A 379 33.89 22.21 18.95
N PRO A 380 34.72 21.30 18.39
CA PRO A 380 36.17 21.47 18.29
C PRO A 380 36.59 22.80 17.64
N LYS A 381 37.70 23.39 18.12
CA LYS A 381 38.24 24.68 17.64
C LYS A 381 38.35 24.74 16.11
N TYR A 382 38.83 23.68 15.44
CA TYR A 382 38.94 23.66 13.97
C TYR A 382 37.62 23.84 13.20
N ILE A 383 36.49 23.39 13.77
CA ILE A 383 35.15 23.57 13.16
C ILE A 383 34.70 25.00 13.42
N VAL A 384 34.86 25.48 14.65
CA VAL A 384 34.44 26.82 15.04
C VAL A 384 35.23 27.87 14.26
N ASP A 385 36.55 27.74 14.17
CA ASP A 385 37.47 28.67 13.47
C ASP A 385 37.10 28.84 11.98
N LYS A 386 36.63 27.76 11.33
CA LYS A 386 36.14 27.79 9.93
C LYS A 386 34.96 28.75 9.77
N PHE A 387 34.10 28.85 10.77
CA PHE A 387 32.93 29.74 10.77
C PHE A 387 33.25 31.10 11.38
N VAL A 388 34.14 31.18 12.38
CA VAL A 388 34.63 32.45 12.95
C VAL A 388 35.29 33.29 11.87
N GLY A 389 36.13 32.69 11.01
CA GLY A 389 36.75 33.41 9.89
C GLY A 389 35.76 33.97 8.86
N LYS A 390 34.55 33.38 8.76
CA LYS A 390 33.49 33.83 7.85
C LYS A 390 32.54 34.85 8.47
N LEU A 391 32.20 34.67 9.75
CA LEU A 391 31.16 35.43 10.44
C LEU A 391 31.72 36.49 11.40
N LYS A 392 33.02 36.43 11.74
CA LYS A 392 33.72 37.33 12.66
C LYS A 392 33.05 37.47 14.04
N MET A 393 32.52 36.38 14.59
CA MET A 393 31.81 36.34 15.87
C MET A 393 32.52 35.45 16.91
N ASP A 394 32.21 35.67 18.20
CA ASP A 394 32.68 34.81 19.31
C ASP A 394 32.24 33.34 19.12
N ALA A 395 33.16 32.43 19.43
CA ALA A 395 33.03 30.98 19.34
C ALA A 395 31.81 30.42 20.09
N ARG A 396 31.41 31.07 21.19
CA ARG A 396 30.28 30.63 22.03
C ARG A 396 28.92 30.76 21.33
N TYR A 397 28.68 31.85 20.59
CA TYR A 397 27.44 32.06 19.85
C TYR A 397 27.36 31.15 18.62
N LEU A 398 28.51 30.93 17.99
CA LEU A 398 28.65 30.02 16.86
C LEU A 398 28.38 28.56 17.26
N ASN A 399 28.74 28.15 18.47
CA ASN A 399 28.53 26.79 18.96
C ASN A 399 27.05 26.37 18.87
N GLU A 400 26.14 27.19 19.39
CA GLU A 400 24.70 26.94 19.36
C GLU A 400 24.14 27.01 17.93
N TRP A 401 24.60 27.98 17.14
CA TRP A 401 24.19 28.12 15.74
C TRP A 401 24.56 26.89 14.90
N ILE A 402 25.81 26.42 15.02
CA ILE A 402 26.32 25.24 14.31
C ILE A 402 25.51 24.00 14.70
N SER A 403 25.19 23.82 15.98
CA SER A 403 24.35 22.70 16.45
C SER A 403 22.98 22.69 15.76
N ILE A 404 22.28 23.83 15.70
CA ILE A 404 20.98 23.91 15.02
C ILE A 404 21.11 23.66 13.51
N GLN A 405 22.16 24.18 12.88
CA GLN A 405 22.45 23.97 11.46
C GLN A 405 22.73 22.50 11.11
N VAL A 406 23.42 21.79 12.01
CA VAL A 406 23.66 20.34 11.89
C VAL A 406 22.36 19.57 12.06
N ILE A 407 21.53 19.90 13.07
CA ILE A 407 20.22 19.29 13.28
C ILE A 407 19.32 19.48 12.06
N ALA A 408 19.27 20.67 11.48
CA ALA A 408 18.43 20.98 10.32
C ALA A 408 18.81 20.14 9.09
N ARG A 409 20.11 19.98 8.80
CA ARG A 409 20.63 19.15 7.69
C ARG A 409 20.37 17.66 7.95
N HIS A 410 20.73 17.19 9.14
CA HIS A 410 20.60 15.80 9.53
C HIS A 410 19.14 15.30 9.44
N THR A 411 18.22 16.11 9.96
CA THR A 411 16.80 15.73 10.03
C THR A 411 16.07 15.78 8.70
N GLU A 412 16.64 16.36 7.64
CA GLU A 412 16.03 16.37 6.31
C GLU A 412 15.99 14.97 5.69
N ALA A 413 17.11 14.24 5.76
CA ALA A 413 17.18 12.88 5.24
C ALA A 413 16.23 11.93 5.99
N VAL A 414 16.10 12.13 7.31
CA VAL A 414 15.20 11.35 8.18
C VAL A 414 13.74 11.75 7.97
N GLY A 415 13.45 13.05 7.81
CA GLY A 415 12.11 13.56 7.55
C GLY A 415 11.51 12.98 6.27
N ASN A 416 12.28 12.95 5.18
CA ASN A 416 11.84 12.37 3.91
C ASN A 416 11.52 10.86 4.00
N LEU A 417 12.24 10.14 4.87
CA LEU A 417 12.06 8.71 5.09
C LEU A 417 10.72 8.37 5.77
N ILE A 418 10.23 9.24 6.65
CA ILE A 418 9.02 9.01 7.45
C ILE A 418 7.76 8.87 6.57
N TYR A 419 7.79 9.40 5.35
CA TYR A 419 6.65 9.35 4.43
C TYR A 419 6.48 8.02 3.70
N TYR A 420 7.55 7.23 3.55
CA TYR A 420 7.52 6.02 2.74
C TYR A 420 6.53 4.95 3.25
N PRO A 421 6.49 4.62 4.57
CA PRO A 421 5.51 3.67 5.08
C PRO A 421 4.06 4.08 4.79
N PHE A 422 3.74 5.37 4.86
CA PHE A 422 2.38 5.86 4.64
C PHE A 422 1.88 5.56 3.23
N VAL A 423 2.71 5.77 2.20
CA VAL A 423 2.37 5.45 0.81
C VAL A 423 2.03 3.97 0.67
N VAL A 424 2.87 3.10 1.25
CA VAL A 424 2.69 1.65 1.20
C VAL A 424 1.44 1.22 1.97
N ILE A 425 1.19 1.78 3.16
CA ILE A 425 -0.02 1.49 3.95
C ILE A 425 -1.29 1.89 3.21
N ILE A 426 -1.32 3.06 2.55
CA ILE A 426 -2.47 3.49 1.75
C ILE A 426 -2.70 2.51 0.59
N LEU A 427 -1.66 2.11 -0.13
CA LEU A 427 -1.80 1.14 -1.21
C LEU A 427 -2.32 -0.22 -0.71
N MET A 428 -1.81 -0.67 0.46
CA MET A 428 -2.30 -1.88 1.12
C MET A 428 -3.77 -1.76 1.54
N LEU A 429 -4.21 -0.59 2.01
CA LEU A 429 -5.60 -0.33 2.37
C LEU A 429 -6.52 -0.34 1.13
N ILE A 430 -6.10 0.31 0.04
CA ILE A 430 -6.84 0.31 -1.24
C ILE A 430 -6.94 -1.12 -1.78
N SER A 431 -5.89 -1.94 -1.65
CA SER A 431 -5.91 -3.35 -2.07
C SER A 431 -6.97 -4.18 -1.32
N ARG A 432 -7.45 -3.72 -0.17
CA ARG A 432 -8.47 -4.37 0.66
C ARG A 432 -9.88 -3.80 0.46
N SER A 433 -10.08 -2.95 -0.56
CA SER A 433 -11.41 -2.44 -0.90
C SER A 433 -12.33 -3.57 -1.37
N SER A 434 -13.58 -3.54 -0.90
CA SER A 434 -14.68 -4.39 -1.40
C SER A 434 -15.03 -4.13 -2.87
N TYR A 435 -14.42 -3.11 -3.47
CA TYR A 435 -14.64 -2.76 -4.87
C TYR A 435 -14.11 -3.84 -5.82
N PHE A 436 -12.99 -4.51 -5.49
CA PHE A 436 -12.31 -5.48 -6.35
C PHE A 436 -12.82 -6.92 -6.17
N ASP A 437 -13.04 -7.32 -4.91
CA ASP A 437 -13.63 -8.60 -4.51
C ASP A 437 -14.21 -8.45 -3.08
N THR A 438 -14.85 -9.47 -2.52
CA THR A 438 -15.44 -9.48 -1.17
C THR A 438 -14.40 -9.52 -0.06
N TRP A 439 -13.54 -8.51 -0.01
CA TRP A 439 -12.57 -8.35 1.05
C TRP A 439 -13.24 -7.86 2.33
N HIS A 440 -13.04 -8.62 3.40
CA HIS A 440 -13.40 -8.21 4.75
C HIS A 440 -12.14 -7.79 5.51
N LEU A 441 -12.24 -6.70 6.26
CA LEU A 441 -11.31 -6.22 7.26
C LEU A 441 -11.74 -6.70 8.67
N PRO A 442 -11.29 -7.89 9.12
CA PRO A 442 -11.56 -8.33 10.49
C PRO A 442 -10.88 -7.39 11.50
N LEU A 443 -11.39 -7.40 12.74
CA LEU A 443 -10.87 -6.54 13.82
C LEU A 443 -9.36 -6.69 14.03
N GLY A 444 -8.82 -7.92 13.94
CA GLY A 444 -7.38 -8.16 14.07
C GLY A 444 -6.55 -7.42 13.02
N LEU A 445 -7.00 -7.41 11.75
CA LEU A 445 -6.32 -6.72 10.67
C LEU A 445 -6.42 -5.19 10.83
N PHE A 446 -7.58 -4.68 11.26
CA PHE A 446 -7.76 -3.28 11.59
C PHE A 446 -6.77 -2.82 12.68
N VAL A 447 -6.62 -3.60 13.76
CA VAL A 447 -5.66 -3.31 14.84
C VAL A 447 -4.22 -3.26 14.30
N VAL A 448 -3.83 -4.21 13.43
CA VAL A 448 -2.49 -4.23 12.83
C VAL A 448 -2.24 -2.99 11.96
N ILE A 449 -3.19 -2.58 11.13
CA ILE A 449 -3.07 -1.38 10.29
C ILE A 449 -2.98 -0.12 11.16
N MET A 450 -3.83 -0.01 12.19
CA MET A 450 -3.79 1.13 13.10
C MET A 450 -2.49 1.22 13.88
N LEU A 451 -1.92 0.08 14.29
CA LEU A 451 -0.61 0.02 14.93
C LEU A 451 0.50 0.51 13.99
N ALA A 452 0.49 0.10 12.72
CA ALA A 452 1.44 0.54 11.70
C ALA A 452 1.35 2.06 11.43
N LEU A 453 0.13 2.59 11.33
CA LEU A 453 -0.11 4.03 11.20
C LEU A 453 0.37 4.79 12.43
N ALA A 454 0.05 4.30 13.63
CA ALA A 454 0.46 4.91 14.89
C ALA A 454 1.99 4.99 15.00
N TYR A 455 2.73 3.94 14.61
CA TYR A 455 4.20 4.00 14.60
C TYR A 455 4.74 5.06 13.65
N SER A 456 4.16 5.17 12.45
CA SER A 456 4.60 6.13 11.43
C SER A 456 4.32 7.57 11.88
N ILE A 457 3.15 7.83 12.47
CA ILE A 457 2.76 9.13 13.04
C ILE A 457 3.64 9.47 14.26
N TYR A 458 3.88 8.50 15.15
CA TYR A 458 4.74 8.68 16.32
C TYR A 458 6.14 9.16 15.92
N CYS A 459 6.73 8.57 14.88
CA CYS A 459 8.05 8.98 14.36
C CYS A 459 8.06 10.44 13.88
N ALA A 460 7.03 10.86 13.15
CA ALA A 460 6.88 12.24 12.69
C ALA A 460 6.81 13.23 13.86
N ILE A 461 6.00 12.92 14.88
CA ILE A 461 5.78 13.80 16.03
C ILE A 461 7.04 13.91 16.89
N ILE A 462 7.66 12.78 17.24
CA ILE A 462 8.80 12.78 18.17
C ILE A 462 10.03 13.49 17.58
N LEU A 463 10.32 13.28 16.29
CA LEU A 463 11.45 13.94 15.62
C LEU A 463 11.29 15.46 15.64
N ARG A 464 10.08 15.95 15.32
CA ARG A 464 9.80 17.39 15.32
C ARG A 464 9.84 17.98 16.72
N ARG A 465 9.21 17.32 17.69
CA ARG A 465 9.22 17.79 19.08
C ARG A 465 10.65 17.94 19.60
N SER A 466 11.51 16.94 19.36
CA SER A 466 12.91 17.00 19.79
C SER A 466 13.71 18.09 19.07
N ALA A 467 13.49 18.30 17.76
CA ALA A 467 14.14 19.38 17.02
C ALA A 467 13.70 20.77 17.52
N GLU A 468 12.40 21.01 17.68
CA GLU A 468 11.89 22.30 18.16
C GLU A 468 12.30 22.58 19.61
N GLN A 469 12.36 21.55 20.48
CA GLN A 469 12.92 21.69 21.82
C GLN A 469 14.40 22.09 21.79
N ALA A 470 15.20 21.51 20.89
CA ALA A 470 16.59 21.90 20.73
C ALA A 470 16.73 23.35 20.24
N ARG A 471 15.88 23.77 19.30
CA ARG A 471 15.81 25.18 18.85
C ARG A 471 15.46 26.13 19.99
N GLN A 472 14.43 25.80 20.78
CA GLN A 472 13.99 26.64 21.91
C GLN A 472 15.12 26.82 22.92
N LYS A 473 15.81 25.74 23.31
CA LYS A 473 16.97 25.79 24.22
C LYS A 473 18.11 26.65 23.65
N ALA A 474 18.43 26.52 22.36
CA ALA A 474 19.47 27.32 21.74
C ALA A 474 19.11 28.81 21.73
N ILE A 475 17.86 29.16 21.42
CA ILE A 475 17.39 30.56 21.44
C ILE A 475 17.42 31.13 22.86
N GLU A 476 16.93 30.39 23.85
CA GLU A 476 16.93 30.82 25.26
C GLU A 476 18.35 31.15 25.73
N ARG A 477 19.34 30.30 25.42
CA ARG A 477 20.75 30.54 25.73
C ARG A 477 21.32 31.76 25.02
N LEU A 478 21.01 31.94 23.74
CA LEU A 478 21.44 33.11 22.97
C LEU A 478 20.79 34.40 23.48
N GLN A 479 19.52 34.35 23.91
CA GLN A 479 18.82 35.48 24.53
C GLN A 479 19.45 35.85 25.87
N ILE A 480 19.79 34.87 26.72
CA ILE A 480 20.52 35.10 27.97
C ILE A 480 21.84 35.82 27.69
N HIS A 481 22.62 35.36 26.71
CA HIS A 481 23.86 36.05 26.33
C HIS A 481 23.64 37.45 25.78
N GLN A 482 22.57 37.68 25.00
CA GLN A 482 22.21 39.00 24.52
C GLN A 482 21.87 39.95 25.67
N ILE A 483 21.14 39.47 26.68
CA ILE A 483 20.80 40.22 27.89
C ILE A 483 22.07 40.55 28.68
N TYR A 484 23.01 39.61 28.84
CA TYR A 484 24.30 39.90 29.48
C TYR A 484 25.11 40.97 28.74
N ALA A 485 25.15 40.92 27.39
CA ALA A 485 25.84 41.92 26.58
C ALA A 485 25.19 43.32 26.69
N LYS A 486 23.85 43.39 26.79
CA LYS A 486 23.12 44.66 26.97
C LYS A 486 23.14 45.18 28.40
N GLY A 487 23.00 44.33 29.41
CA GLY A 487 22.97 44.72 30.83
C GLY A 487 24.29 45.34 31.32
N GLN A 488 25.43 44.91 30.77
CA GLN A 488 26.74 45.52 31.06
C GLN A 488 26.92 46.93 30.46
N LYS A 489 26.07 47.38 29.52
CA LYS A 489 26.09 48.77 29.04
C LYS A 489 25.55 49.75 30.08
N GLU A 490 24.63 49.32 30.92
CA GLU A 490 23.91 50.22 31.85
C GLU A 490 24.68 50.45 33.17
N THR A 491 25.59 49.55 33.55
CA THR A 491 26.33 49.63 34.83
C THR A 491 27.69 50.33 34.74
N GLY A 492 28.17 50.69 33.55
CA GLY A 492 29.53 51.20 33.33
C GLY A 492 29.57 52.58 32.66
N GLU A 493 29.36 53.65 33.43
CA GLU A 493 29.48 55.04 32.93
C GLU A 493 30.91 55.41 32.48
N ASN A 494 31.95 54.68 32.91
CA ASN A 494 33.37 54.98 32.62
C ASN A 494 34.03 54.09 31.55
N VAL A 495 33.28 53.64 30.53
CA VAL A 495 33.82 52.79 29.45
C VAL A 495 34.07 53.63 28.19
N SER A 496 35.29 53.54 27.65
CA SER A 496 35.74 54.19 26.40
C SER A 496 34.80 53.96 25.22
N GLU A 497 34.56 54.98 24.39
CA GLU A 497 33.62 54.97 23.25
C GLU A 497 33.80 53.75 22.32
N GLY A 498 35.04 53.38 21.97
CA GLY A 498 35.29 52.23 21.11
C GLY A 498 34.85 50.88 21.70
N ARG A 499 34.84 50.74 23.03
CA ARG A 499 34.39 49.50 23.71
C ARG A 499 32.87 49.46 23.90
N LYS A 500 32.19 50.61 23.78
CA LYS A 500 30.72 50.70 23.70
C LYS A 500 30.25 50.30 22.31
N GLU A 501 30.89 50.77 21.24
CA GLU A 501 30.56 50.39 19.85
C GLU A 501 30.68 48.89 19.60
N GLU A 502 31.81 48.28 19.94
CA GLU A 502 32.08 46.84 19.76
C GLU A 502 31.01 45.95 20.44
N ARG A 503 30.57 46.32 21.66
CA ARG A 503 29.52 45.58 22.39
C ARG A 503 28.11 45.80 21.84
N THR A 504 27.88 46.92 21.14
CA THR A 504 26.61 47.18 20.46
C THR A 504 26.48 46.24 19.27
N ASP A 505 27.55 46.14 18.49
CA ASP A 505 27.67 45.26 17.33
C ASP A 505 27.51 43.79 17.73
N GLU A 506 28.15 43.34 18.82
CA GLU A 506 27.94 41.97 19.36
C GLU A 506 26.46 41.67 19.67
N SER A 507 25.74 42.62 20.31
CA SER A 507 24.34 42.41 20.69
C SER A 507 23.38 42.37 19.48
N GLU A 508 23.70 43.11 18.41
CA GLU A 508 22.97 43.10 17.14
C GLU A 508 23.29 41.84 16.34
N GLN A 509 24.56 41.41 16.32
CA GLN A 509 24.97 40.15 15.68
C GLN A 509 24.28 38.94 16.34
N ILE A 510 24.15 38.92 17.67
CA ILE A 510 23.36 37.87 18.37
C ILE A 510 21.88 37.94 17.98
N ALA A 511 21.30 39.15 17.83
CA ALA A 511 19.91 39.31 17.39
C ALA A 511 19.69 38.74 15.97
N LEU A 512 20.61 39.05 15.05
CA LEU A 512 20.61 38.51 13.69
C LEU A 512 20.73 36.98 13.69
N LEU A 513 21.56 36.43 14.58
CA LEU A 513 21.76 35.00 14.71
C LEU A 513 20.50 34.29 15.25
N ILE A 514 19.84 34.86 16.27
CA ILE A 514 18.54 34.38 16.78
C ILE A 514 17.49 34.40 15.66
N ASN A 515 17.39 35.49 14.90
CA ASN A 515 16.48 35.59 13.76
C ASN A 515 16.81 34.54 12.67
N SER A 516 18.10 34.29 12.41
CA SER A 516 18.54 33.25 11.48
C SER A 516 18.05 31.87 11.93
N ILE A 517 18.12 31.55 13.22
CA ILE A 517 17.67 30.27 13.77
C ILE A 517 16.14 30.11 13.67
N HIS A 518 15.40 31.18 13.95
CA HIS A 518 13.93 31.21 13.84
C HIS A 518 13.44 30.99 12.41
N THR A 519 14.16 31.54 11.43
CA THR A 519 13.77 31.48 10.01
C THR A 519 14.15 30.17 9.32
N ILE A 520 14.92 29.28 9.95
CA ILE A 520 15.25 27.96 9.38
C ILE A 520 13.98 27.14 9.16
N ARG A 521 13.70 26.79 7.90
CA ARG A 521 12.58 25.90 7.49
C ARG A 521 13.08 24.61 6.84
N ARG A 522 14.20 24.08 7.31
CA ARG A 522 14.86 22.88 6.75
C ARG A 522 14.70 21.67 7.67
N GLY A 523 14.58 20.48 7.09
CA GLY A 523 14.44 19.22 7.82
C GLY A 523 13.24 19.21 8.77
N ALA A 524 13.45 18.80 10.02
CA ALA A 524 12.40 18.73 11.04
C ALA A 524 11.78 20.10 11.41
N PHE A 525 12.42 21.21 11.01
CA PHE A 525 11.91 22.57 11.23
C PHE A 525 10.96 23.07 10.12
N ALA A 526 10.79 22.30 9.04
CA ALA A 526 9.83 22.61 7.99
C ALA A 526 8.38 22.42 8.49
N SER A 527 7.45 23.22 7.98
CA SER A 527 6.03 23.08 8.35
C SER A 527 5.41 21.88 7.63
N PHE A 528 4.84 20.94 8.40
CA PHE A 528 4.13 19.76 7.89
C PHE A 528 2.94 20.11 6.97
N SER A 529 2.25 21.22 7.24
CA SER A 529 1.02 21.59 6.52
C SER A 529 1.27 22.03 5.06
N HIS A 530 2.47 22.50 4.73
CA HIS A 530 2.80 22.91 3.36
C HIS A 530 3.26 21.75 2.47
N GLN A 531 3.47 20.55 3.03
CA GLN A 531 3.91 19.41 2.23
C GLN A 531 2.69 18.75 1.56
N PRO A 532 2.67 18.65 0.21
CA PRO A 532 1.50 18.21 -0.54
C PRO A 532 1.03 16.81 -0.14
N PHE A 533 1.95 15.94 0.26
CA PHE A 533 1.63 14.58 0.69
C PHE A 533 0.93 14.53 2.06
N VAL A 534 1.28 15.40 3.01
CA VAL A 534 0.61 15.44 4.33
C VAL A 534 -0.83 15.93 4.18
N ARG A 535 -1.07 16.86 3.25
CA ARG A 535 -2.44 17.26 2.87
C ARG A 535 -3.20 16.10 2.27
N ALA A 536 -2.59 15.36 1.33
CA ALA A 536 -3.20 14.16 0.75
C ALA A 536 -3.53 13.11 1.83
N LEU A 537 -2.64 12.93 2.81
CA LEU A 537 -2.83 11.98 3.91
C LEU A 537 -3.94 12.44 4.88
N ALA A 538 -3.95 13.71 5.25
CA ALA A 538 -5.00 14.30 6.08
C ALA A 538 -6.37 14.29 5.37
N LEU A 539 -6.39 14.38 4.04
CA LEU A 539 -7.60 14.25 3.23
C LEU A 539 -8.05 12.79 3.17
N PHE A 540 -7.12 11.86 2.97
CA PHE A 540 -7.41 10.42 2.95
C PHE A 540 -7.93 9.92 4.30
N PHE A 541 -7.34 10.34 5.42
CA PHE A 541 -7.80 9.93 6.76
C PHE A 541 -8.91 10.83 7.35
N GLY A 542 -8.97 12.10 6.95
CA GLY A 542 -9.89 13.09 7.52
C GLY A 542 -11.24 13.19 6.81
N SER A 543 -11.29 13.07 5.47
CA SER A 543 -12.55 13.12 4.72
C SER A 543 -12.94 11.79 4.08
N GLY A 544 -11.98 10.99 3.60
CA GLY A 544 -12.25 9.67 3.00
C GLY A 544 -12.30 8.53 4.02
N GLY A 545 -11.46 8.59 5.05
CA GLY A 545 -11.29 7.52 6.04
C GLY A 545 -12.49 7.34 6.95
N SER A 546 -13.21 8.42 7.25
CA SER A 546 -14.48 8.41 7.99
C SER A 546 -15.64 7.83 7.17
N ILE A 547 -15.68 8.09 5.86
CA ILE A 547 -16.66 7.48 4.93
C ILE A 547 -16.36 6.00 4.74
N LEU A 548 -15.10 5.64 4.50
CA LEU A 548 -14.65 4.24 4.44
C LEU A 548 -14.87 3.52 5.77
N LEU A 549 -14.71 4.17 6.93
CA LEU A 549 -15.05 3.58 8.23
C LEU A 549 -16.56 3.41 8.44
N LEU A 550 -17.37 4.38 7.98
CA LEU A 550 -18.84 4.33 8.10
C LEU A 550 -19.46 3.31 7.16
N GLU A 551 -18.93 3.16 5.97
CA GLU A 551 -19.33 2.13 5.00
C GLU A 551 -18.87 0.73 5.45
N TYR A 552 -17.82 0.66 6.27
CA TYR A 552 -17.25 -0.59 6.77
C TYR A 552 -17.80 -1.04 8.14
N LEU A 553 -18.33 -0.11 8.95
CA LEU A 553 -19.06 -0.40 10.19
C LEU A 553 -20.55 -0.73 9.97
N ARG A 554 -21.02 -0.62 8.72
CA ARG A 554 -22.37 -0.98 8.29
C ARG A 554 -22.37 -2.40 7.73
#